data_AF-A0A846HFF8-F1
#
_entry.id   AF-A0A846HFF8-F1
#
_cell.length_a   1.000
_cell.length_b   1.000
_cell.length_c   1.000
_cell.angle_alpha   90.00
_cell.angle_beta   90.00
_cell.angle_gamma   90.00
#
_symmetry.space_group_name_H-M   'P 1'
#
loop_
_entity.id
_entity.type
_entity.pdbx_description
1 polymer ?
#
loop_
_entity_poly.entity_id
_entity_poly.type
_entity_poly.pdbx_seq_one_letter_code
_entity_poly.pdbx_strand_id
1 'polypeptide(L)' 'MQQNYFLKYLSLAPVLLFAHLIFVAVVWIVFNNLFPDLLFHPMP' A
#
# COMPACT_ATOMS: atom_id res chain seq x y z
N MET A 1 -3.55 16.49 -24.68
CA MET A 1 -4.78 16.73 -23.88
C MET A 1 -5.24 15.48 -23.13
N GLN A 2 -5.36 14.31 -23.77
CA GLN A 2 -5.90 13.08 -23.14
C GLN A 2 -5.10 12.55 -21.94
N GLN A 3 -3.77 12.64 -21.96
CA GLN A 3 -2.91 12.23 -20.83
C GLN A 3 -3.21 13.01 -19.53
N ASN A 4 -3.59 14.28 -19.63
CA ASN A 4 -3.91 15.10 -18.46
C ASN A 4 -5.22 14.63 -17.79
N TYR A 5 -6.20 14.17 -18.57
CA TYR A 5 -7.44 13.61 -18.04
C TYR A 5 -7.22 12.26 -17.35
N PHE A 6 -6.28 11.46 -17.88
CA PHE A 6 -5.89 10.21 -17.26
C PHE A 6 -5.21 10.44 -15.89
N LEU A 7 -4.25 11.37 -15.81
CA LEU A 7 -3.62 11.73 -14.53
C LEU A 7 -4.62 12.33 -13.56
N LYS A 8 -5.59 13.13 -14.04
CA LYS A 8 -6.67 13.68 -13.21
C LYS A 8 -7.55 12.58 -12.63
N TYR A 9 -7.87 11.55 -13.43
CA TYR A 9 -8.60 10.38 -12.97
C TYR A 9 -7.80 9.60 -11.90
N LEU A 10 -6.51 9.35 -12.14
CA LEU A 10 -5.66 8.68 -11.16
C LEU A 10 -5.51 9.46 -9.85
N SER A 11 -5.68 10.79 -9.90
CA SER A 11 -5.60 11.68 -8.73
C SER A 11 -6.91 11.79 -7.96
N LEU A 12 -8.00 11.12 -8.39
CA LEU A 12 -9.26 11.11 -7.64
C LEU A 12 -9.03 10.43 -6.28
N ALA A 13 -9.63 11.01 -5.23
CA ALA A 13 -9.52 10.51 -3.86
C ALA A 13 -9.73 8.98 -3.73
N PRO A 14 -10.79 8.35 -4.29
CA PRO A 14 -10.96 6.90 -4.20
C PRO A 14 -9.87 6.10 -4.94
N VAL A 15 -9.32 6.62 -6.04
CA VAL A 15 -8.27 5.95 -6.81
C VAL A 15 -6.94 5.99 -6.07
N LEU A 16 -6.57 7.16 -5.54
CA LEU A 16 -5.38 7.30 -4.70
C LEU A 16 -5.49 6.51 -3.40
N LEU A 17 -6.67 6.50 -2.76
CA LEU A 17 -6.91 5.70 -1.57
C LEU A 17 -6.66 4.22 -1.86
N PHE A 18 -7.20 3.70 -2.98
CA PHE A 18 -6.99 2.31 -3.35
C PHE A 18 -5.53 1.99 -3.65
N ALA A 19 -4.84 2.85 -4.40
CA ALA A 19 -3.40 2.70 -4.66
C ALA A 19 -2.58 2.70 -3.37
N HIS A 20 -2.91 3.57 -2.41
CA HIS A 20 -2.26 3.62 -1.10
C HIS A 20 -2.54 2.37 -0.27
N LEU A 21 -3.78 1.87 -0.25
CA LEU A 21 -4.14 0.65 0.47
C LEU A 21 -3.45 -0.58 -0.12
N ILE A 22 -3.31 -0.68 -1.45
CA ILE A 22 -2.50 -1.73 -2.09
C ILE A 22 -1.06 -1.65 -1.58
N PHE A 23 -0.45 -0.46 -1.61
CA PHE A 23 0.92 -0.27 -1.14
C PHE A 23 1.09 -0.72 0.31
N VAL A 24 0.23 -0.23 1.21
CA VAL A 24 0.24 -0.61 2.62
C VAL A 24 0.05 -2.11 2.80
N ALA A 25 -0.91 -2.71 2.10
CA ALA A 25 -1.17 -4.15 2.16
C ALA A 25 0.04 -4.97 1.71
N VAL A 26 0.66 -4.62 0.59
CA VAL A 26 1.85 -5.33 0.07
C VAL A 26 3.01 -5.22 1.07
N VAL A 27 3.25 -4.04 1.63
CA VAL A 27 4.29 -3.86 2.67
C VAL A 27 4.04 -4.79 3.85
N TRP A 28 2.81 -4.85 4.36
CA TRP A 28 2.47 -5.72 5.50
C TRP A 28 2.50 -7.20 5.14
N ILE A 29 2.07 -7.59 3.94
CA ILE A 29 2.14 -9.00 3.48
C ILE A 29 3.59 -9.45 3.40
N VAL A 30 4.46 -8.66 2.78
CA VAL A 30 5.89 -8.99 2.65
C VAL A 30 6.57 -9.00 4.01
N PHE A 31 6.26 -8.04 4.88
CA PHE A 31 6.78 -8.03 6.25
C PHE A 31 6.41 -9.30 7.02
N ASN A 32 5.13 -9.69 7.02
CA ASN A 32 4.68 -10.91 7.70
C ASN A 32 5.19 -12.19 7.03
N ASN A 33 5.54 -12.16 5.73
CA ASN A 33 6.19 -13.29 5.05
C ASN A 33 7.66 -13.45 5.46
N LEU A 34 8.38 -12.34 5.67
CA LEU A 34 9.79 -12.34 6.09
C LEU A 34 9.96 -12.57 7.60
N PHE A 35 9.06 -12.01 8.41
CA PHE A 35 9.04 -12.11 9.86
C PHE A 35 7.70 -12.68 10.32
N PRO A 36 7.42 -13.97 10.04
CA PRO A 36 6.19 -14.59 10.50
C PRO A 36 6.16 -14.68 12.04
N ASP A 37 4.95 -14.74 12.59
CA ASP A 37 4.67 -15.05 14.00
C ASP A 37 5.25 -14.07 15.03
N LEU A 38 5.39 -12.79 14.65
CA LEU A 38 5.78 -11.71 15.56
C LEU A 38 4.62 -11.31 16.49
N LEU A 39 4.32 -12.16 17.48
CA LEU A 39 3.30 -11.88 18.50
C LEU A 39 3.76 -10.77 19.47
N PHE A 40 5.06 -10.67 19.72
CA PHE A 40 5.69 -9.68 20.57
C PHE A 40 7.07 -9.30 20.02
N HIS A 41 7.56 -8.11 20.39
CA HIS A 41 8.92 -7.71 20.05
C HIS A 41 9.93 -8.56 20.86
N PRO A 42 10.97 -9.14 20.24
CA PRO A 42 11.98 -9.88 20.95
C PRO A 42 12.71 -8.96 21.95
N MET A 43 12.78 -9.38 23.22
CA MET A 43 13.53 -8.66 24.24
C MET A 43 15.02 -9.05 24.14
N PRO A 44 15.95 -8.10 24.41
CA PRO A 44 17.38 -8.35 24.39
C PRO A 44 17.86 -9.31 25.48
#